data_AF-A0A2V7YRB2-F1
#
_entry.id   AF-A0A2V7YRB2-F1
#
_cell.length_a   1.000
_cell.length_b   1.000
_cell.length_c   1.000
_cell.angle_alpha   90.00
_cell.angle_beta   90.00
_cell.angle_gamma   90.00
#
_symmetry.space_group_name_H-M   'P 1'
#
loop_
_entity.id
_entity.type
_entity.pdbx_description
1 polymer ?
#
loop_
_entity_poly.entity_id
_entity_poly.type
_entity_poly.pdbx_seq_one_letter_code
_entity_poly.pdbx_strand_id
1 'polypeptide(L)'
;MYRSGVFLLVLSLSCSLYAQDFRGALYRYMPVMKFDSSEAFFPVRAKSITDNPENELQRENSAFLAKRNADGTGLNIGYLVGIPPVDTGVYPHIIQAVLETDQIDEQGSGFDNAKDDAQKFQTSGSYRDRIYGHIHPVYAQGYLAGAWLQYWFFYYYNHFIFDDHEGDWEMIQVFVDTHLDPQVAVYAQHNGNSYCPWVKVPEKLRGRAVVYVAVGSHASYFKSGDHSFFHGLANDHTDGSVTRPIKLIRLGNKRPHWINWPGSWGASKRVSGPKFHGQWDDPQQFYEDASLDGDCKK
;
A
#
# COMPACT_ATOMS: atom_id res chain seq x y z
N MET A 1 12.08 -68.48 -18.74
CA MET A 1 12.80 -67.31 -18.21
C MET A 1 11.81 -66.16 -18.06
N TYR A 2 11.29 -65.91 -16.86
CA TYR A 2 10.56 -64.68 -16.55
C TYR A 2 11.13 -64.15 -15.24
N ARG A 3 11.87 -63.03 -15.34
CA ARG A 3 12.40 -62.30 -14.18
C ARG A 3 11.33 -61.34 -13.69
N SER A 4 10.77 -61.61 -12.52
CA SER A 4 9.96 -60.64 -11.79
C SER A 4 10.89 -59.59 -11.18
N GLY A 5 10.92 -58.40 -11.77
CA GLY A 5 11.60 -57.23 -11.20
C GLY A 5 10.70 -56.57 -10.16
N VAL A 6 11.12 -56.60 -8.89
CA VAL A 6 10.52 -55.81 -7.83
C VAL A 6 11.04 -54.38 -7.99
N PHE A 7 10.18 -53.47 -8.46
CA PHE A 7 10.44 -52.03 -8.40
C PHE A 7 10.22 -51.57 -6.95
N LEU A 8 11.31 -51.29 -6.23
CA LEU A 8 11.23 -50.49 -5.00
C LEU A 8 10.86 -49.07 -5.40
N LEU A 9 9.61 -48.70 -5.17
CA LEU A 9 9.15 -47.32 -5.21
C LEU A 9 9.72 -46.62 -3.98
N VAL A 10 10.85 -45.92 -4.14
CA VAL A 10 11.33 -44.98 -3.13
C VAL A 10 10.37 -43.79 -3.17
N LEU A 11 9.35 -43.81 -2.30
CA LEU A 11 8.57 -42.62 -1.99
C LEU A 11 9.53 -41.61 -1.36
N SER A 12 9.99 -40.64 -2.15
CA SER A 12 10.45 -39.39 -1.61
C SER A 12 9.26 -38.74 -0.91
N LEU A 13 9.17 -38.90 0.41
CA LEU A 13 8.43 -37.96 1.25
C LEU A 13 9.12 -36.62 1.10
N SER A 14 8.77 -35.89 0.04
CA SER A 14 8.89 -34.44 0.01
C SER A 14 7.96 -33.95 1.12
N CYS A 15 8.60 -33.63 2.23
CA CYS A 15 8.09 -33.02 3.42
C CYS A 15 7.26 -31.77 3.05
N SER A 16 5.98 -31.93 2.69
CA SER A 16 5.00 -30.83 2.61
C SER A 16 4.48 -30.50 4.02
N LEU A 17 5.40 -30.36 4.97
CA LEU A 17 5.10 -29.85 6.30
C LEU A 17 4.98 -28.32 6.16
N TYR A 18 3.73 -27.85 6.17
CA TYR A 18 3.30 -26.45 6.18
C TYR A 18 3.64 -25.63 4.92
N ALA A 19 2.76 -25.67 3.92
CA ALA A 19 2.51 -24.44 3.17
C ALA A 19 1.90 -23.44 4.16
N GLN A 20 2.74 -22.70 4.87
CA GLN A 20 2.31 -21.70 5.84
C GLN A 20 1.36 -20.72 5.13
N ASP A 21 0.13 -20.61 5.63
CA ASP A 21 -0.89 -19.75 5.04
C ASP A 21 -0.68 -18.30 5.51
N PHE A 22 0.43 -17.69 5.08
CA PHE A 22 0.65 -16.25 5.27
C PHE A 22 -0.47 -15.41 4.66
N ARG A 23 -1.21 -15.95 3.68
CA ARG A 23 -2.43 -15.31 3.19
C ARG A 23 -3.50 -15.25 4.29
N GLY A 24 -3.72 -16.34 5.03
CA GLY A 24 -4.58 -16.34 6.20
C GLY A 24 -4.13 -15.31 7.25
N ALA A 25 -2.82 -15.21 7.50
CA ALA A 25 -2.25 -14.21 8.40
C ALA A 25 -2.49 -12.76 7.91
N LEU A 26 -2.33 -12.50 6.62
CA LEU A 26 -2.60 -11.20 6.00
C LEU A 26 -4.05 -10.72 6.24
N TYR A 27 -5.04 -11.60 6.17
CA TYR A 27 -6.42 -11.23 6.50
C TYR A 27 -6.64 -11.11 8.01
N ARG A 28 -6.01 -12.00 8.80
CA ARG A 28 -6.15 -12.03 10.27
C ARG A 28 -5.60 -10.77 10.92
N TYR A 29 -4.47 -10.27 10.44
CA TYR A 29 -3.74 -9.13 11.02
C TYR A 29 -3.90 -7.83 10.23
N MET A 30 -4.86 -7.75 9.31
CA MET A 30 -5.21 -6.50 8.63
C MET A 30 -5.39 -5.35 9.65
N PRO A 31 -4.85 -4.14 9.46
CA PRO A 31 -4.96 -3.09 10.47
C PRO A 31 -6.41 -2.63 10.67
N VAL A 32 -6.75 -2.18 11.89
CA VAL A 32 -7.97 -1.40 12.14
C VAL A 32 -7.58 0.07 12.07
N MET A 33 -8.08 0.77 11.06
CA MET A 33 -7.73 2.18 10.83
C MET A 33 -8.73 3.09 11.56
N LYS A 34 -8.20 3.96 12.42
CA LYS A 34 -8.89 5.05 13.09
C LYS A 34 -8.39 6.36 12.50
N PHE A 35 -9.30 7.15 11.98
CA PHE A 35 -9.05 8.45 11.37
C PHE A 35 -9.47 9.56 12.32
N ASP A 36 -8.84 10.71 12.14
CA ASP A 36 -9.24 11.94 12.78
C ASP A 36 -10.68 12.35 12.39
N SER A 37 -11.41 13.00 13.29
CA SER A 37 -12.75 13.51 13.00
C SER A 37 -12.78 14.60 11.93
N SER A 38 -11.65 15.27 11.70
CA SER A 38 -11.49 16.31 10.69
C SER A 38 -11.02 15.79 9.33
N GLU A 39 -10.72 14.48 9.21
CA GLU A 39 -10.22 13.88 7.97
C GLU A 39 -11.27 13.90 6.86
N ALA A 40 -10.87 14.41 5.68
CA ALA A 40 -11.68 14.48 4.48
C ALA A 40 -11.40 13.30 3.51
N PHE A 41 -10.21 12.73 3.55
CA PHE A 41 -9.72 11.73 2.63
C PHE A 41 -9.52 10.38 3.33
N PHE A 42 -10.11 9.34 2.77
CA PHE A 42 -10.08 7.98 3.29
C PHE A 42 -9.55 7.02 2.22
N PRO A 43 -8.98 5.86 2.61
CA PRO A 43 -8.42 4.93 1.64
C PRO A 43 -9.44 4.46 0.61
N VAL A 44 -9.15 4.72 -0.65
CA VAL A 44 -9.94 4.29 -1.80
C VAL A 44 -9.13 3.31 -2.66
N ARG A 45 -9.79 2.63 -3.60
CA ARG A 45 -9.05 1.88 -4.61
C ARG A 45 -8.22 2.84 -5.44
N ALA A 46 -6.97 2.47 -5.69
CA ALA A 46 -6.05 3.11 -6.64
C ALA A 46 -6.70 3.42 -8.00
N LYS A 47 -7.61 2.57 -8.48
CA LYS A 47 -8.34 2.82 -9.73
C LYS A 47 -9.19 4.10 -9.72
N SER A 48 -9.49 4.70 -8.56
CA SER A 48 -10.22 5.97 -8.47
C SER A 48 -9.57 7.08 -9.30
N ILE A 49 -8.25 7.25 -9.20
CA ILE A 49 -7.50 8.31 -9.90
C ILE A 49 -7.46 8.11 -11.43
N THR A 50 -7.69 6.89 -11.92
CA THR A 50 -7.80 6.62 -13.37
C THR A 50 -9.25 6.53 -13.84
N ASP A 51 -10.19 6.27 -12.92
CA ASP A 51 -11.62 6.16 -13.21
C ASP A 51 -12.34 7.53 -13.15
N ASN A 52 -11.66 8.58 -12.68
CA ASN A 52 -12.18 9.94 -12.73
C ASN A 52 -12.06 10.50 -14.17
N PRO A 53 -13.16 10.86 -14.85
CA PRO A 53 -13.10 11.41 -16.21
C PRO A 53 -12.44 12.78 -16.31
N GLU A 54 -12.29 13.50 -15.20
CA GLU A 54 -11.58 14.79 -15.18
C GLU A 54 -10.06 14.61 -15.21
N ASN A 55 -9.56 13.48 -14.69
CA ASN A 55 -8.12 13.22 -14.64
C ASN A 55 -7.55 12.84 -16.00
N GLU A 56 -6.28 13.19 -16.21
CA GLU A 56 -5.56 12.91 -17.44
C GLU A 56 -4.24 12.21 -17.18
N LEU A 57 -3.92 11.23 -18.01
CA LEU A 57 -2.56 10.73 -18.14
C LEU A 57 -1.80 11.72 -19.01
N GLN A 58 -0.74 12.28 -18.47
CA GLN A 58 0.14 13.24 -19.12
C GLN A 58 1.58 12.76 -19.06
N ARG A 59 2.39 13.31 -19.96
CA ARG A 59 3.85 13.27 -19.94
C ARG A 59 4.37 14.64 -19.57
N GLU A 60 5.56 14.67 -18.97
CA GLU A 60 6.40 15.85 -18.76
C GLU A 60 6.00 17.10 -19.57
N ASN A 61 5.86 18.24 -18.89
CA ASN A 61 5.35 19.50 -19.45
C ASN A 61 3.88 19.44 -19.90
N SER A 62 3.05 18.65 -19.19
CA SER A 62 1.60 18.54 -19.41
C SER A 62 1.22 18.07 -20.82
N ALA A 63 2.07 17.27 -21.46
CA ALA A 63 1.77 16.68 -22.76
C ALA A 63 0.73 15.56 -22.59
N PHE A 64 -0.48 15.79 -23.10
CA PHE A 64 -1.59 14.84 -23.03
C PHE A 64 -1.25 13.47 -23.65
N LEU A 65 -1.61 12.38 -22.95
CA LEU A 65 -1.49 11.00 -23.44
C LEU A 65 -2.84 10.29 -23.53
N ALA A 66 -3.65 10.34 -22.46
CA ALA A 66 -4.94 9.66 -22.41
C ALA A 66 -5.88 10.26 -21.36
N LYS A 67 -7.18 10.07 -21.58
CA LYS A 67 -8.29 10.42 -20.69
C LYS A 67 -9.27 9.26 -20.64
N ARG A 68 -10.08 9.18 -19.58
CA ARG A 68 -11.18 8.22 -19.51
C ARG A 68 -12.37 8.69 -20.35
N ASN A 69 -12.85 7.81 -21.22
CA ASN A 69 -14.02 8.04 -22.04
C ASN A 69 -15.31 7.76 -21.25
N ALA A 70 -16.44 8.33 -21.71
CA ALA A 70 -17.74 8.16 -21.07
C ALA A 70 -18.22 6.69 -21.02
N ASP A 71 -17.78 5.87 -21.97
CA ASP A 71 -18.06 4.43 -22.02
C ASP A 71 -17.12 3.59 -21.13
N GLY A 72 -16.19 4.23 -20.42
CA GLY A 72 -15.18 3.59 -19.57
C GLY A 72 -13.95 3.06 -20.32
N THR A 73 -13.85 3.29 -21.63
CA THR A 73 -12.61 3.05 -22.39
C THR A 73 -11.62 4.21 -22.19
N GLY A 74 -10.44 4.14 -22.81
CA GLY A 74 -9.36 5.10 -22.58
C GLY A 74 -8.66 4.85 -21.24
N LEU A 75 -8.28 5.92 -20.53
CA LEU A 75 -7.60 5.82 -19.24
C LEU A 75 -8.43 5.02 -18.24
N ASN A 76 -7.80 3.99 -17.68
CA ASN A 76 -8.31 3.18 -16.58
C ASN A 76 -7.11 2.48 -15.92
N ILE A 77 -7.32 1.79 -14.81
CA ILE A 77 -6.22 1.14 -14.07
C ILE A 77 -5.45 0.10 -14.90
N GLY A 78 -6.06 -0.50 -15.91
CA GLY A 78 -5.42 -1.45 -16.83
C GLY A 78 -4.54 -0.78 -17.90
N TYR A 79 -4.63 0.55 -18.05
CA TYR A 79 -3.73 1.32 -18.90
C TYR A 79 -2.33 1.42 -18.29
N LEU A 80 -2.25 1.45 -16.95
CA LEU A 80 -1.00 1.56 -16.22
C LEU A 80 -0.28 0.21 -16.26
N VAL A 81 0.79 0.14 -17.06
CA VAL A 81 1.63 -1.04 -17.24
C VAL A 81 3.08 -0.70 -16.95
N GLY A 82 3.87 -1.67 -16.51
CA GLY A 82 5.30 -1.46 -16.33
C GLY A 82 6.09 -1.45 -17.63
N ILE A 83 7.41 -1.39 -17.47
CA ILE A 83 8.41 -1.44 -18.54
C ILE A 83 9.01 -2.86 -18.68
N PRO A 84 9.60 -3.21 -19.83
CA PRO A 84 10.29 -4.49 -20.02
C PRO A 84 11.46 -4.64 -19.03
N PRO A 85 11.79 -5.87 -18.60
CA PRO A 85 11.18 -7.15 -19.00
C PRO A 85 9.91 -7.52 -18.21
N VAL A 86 9.43 -6.64 -17.32
CA VAL A 86 8.33 -6.96 -16.40
C VAL A 86 6.98 -6.91 -17.11
N ASP A 87 6.80 -5.95 -18.02
CA ASP A 87 5.57 -5.67 -18.75
C ASP A 87 5.85 -5.18 -20.19
N THR A 88 4.84 -4.70 -20.92
CA THR A 88 4.92 -4.34 -22.34
C THR A 88 5.75 -3.08 -22.61
N GLY A 89 5.84 -2.15 -21.65
CA GLY A 89 6.47 -0.83 -21.86
C GLY A 89 5.73 0.11 -22.79
N VAL A 90 4.52 -0.23 -23.20
CA VAL A 90 3.73 0.56 -24.16
C VAL A 90 2.29 0.61 -23.66
N TYR A 91 1.73 1.82 -23.59
CA TYR A 91 0.35 2.02 -23.20
C TYR A 91 -0.61 1.34 -24.20
N PRO A 92 -1.65 0.66 -23.70
CA PRO A 92 -2.70 0.12 -24.55
C PRO A 92 -3.30 1.19 -25.46
N HIS A 93 -3.67 0.84 -26.69
CA HIS A 93 -4.42 1.66 -27.64
C HIS A 93 -3.77 2.95 -28.18
N ILE A 94 -2.75 3.52 -27.53
CA ILE A 94 -2.09 4.77 -28.00
C ILE A 94 -0.67 4.57 -28.52
N ILE A 95 -0.09 3.36 -28.38
CA ILE A 95 1.25 2.99 -28.90
C ILE A 95 2.34 3.99 -28.46
N GLN A 96 2.19 4.54 -27.25
CA GLN A 96 3.19 5.41 -26.62
C GLN A 96 3.99 4.58 -25.61
N ALA A 97 5.30 4.75 -25.61
CA ALA A 97 6.16 4.13 -24.59
C ALA A 97 5.77 4.64 -23.20
N VAL A 98 5.87 3.78 -22.18
CA VAL A 98 5.71 4.17 -20.78
C VAL A 98 7.02 4.78 -20.29
N LEU A 99 6.96 5.98 -19.68
CA LEU A 99 8.10 6.67 -19.11
C LEU A 99 7.90 6.97 -17.63
N GLU A 100 8.99 7.09 -16.88
CA GLU A 100 8.97 7.48 -15.45
C GLU A 100 8.49 8.93 -15.25
N THR A 101 8.53 9.74 -16.31
CA THR A 101 8.04 11.12 -16.32
C THR A 101 6.55 11.23 -16.68
N ASP A 102 5.88 10.11 -16.91
CA ASP A 102 4.43 10.12 -17.06
C ASP A 102 3.77 10.27 -15.68
N GLN A 103 2.62 10.95 -15.64
CA GLN A 103 1.90 11.26 -14.41
C GLN A 103 0.40 11.27 -14.66
N ILE A 104 -0.39 10.96 -13.64
CA ILE A 104 -1.84 11.20 -13.68
C ILE A 104 -2.08 12.56 -13.02
N ASP A 105 -2.58 13.51 -13.80
CA ASP A 105 -2.98 14.84 -13.36
C ASP A 105 -4.44 14.82 -12.90
N GLU A 106 -4.69 15.21 -11.65
CA GLU A 106 -6.02 15.37 -11.07
C GLU A 106 -6.69 16.71 -11.43
N GLN A 107 -6.27 17.35 -12.54
CA GLN A 107 -6.89 18.46 -13.26
C GLN A 107 -7.68 19.47 -12.41
N GLY A 108 -7.08 20.65 -12.19
CA GLY A 108 -7.67 21.66 -11.31
C GLY A 108 -7.50 21.30 -9.83
N SER A 109 -6.48 20.52 -9.50
CA SER A 109 -6.17 20.09 -8.14
C SER A 109 -5.96 21.27 -7.18
N GLY A 110 -6.31 20.98 -5.93
CA GLY A 110 -6.50 21.92 -4.83
C GLY A 110 -7.57 21.35 -3.90
N PHE A 111 -7.45 21.61 -2.60
CA PHE A 111 -8.23 20.91 -1.57
C PHE A 111 -9.72 20.73 -1.91
N ASP A 112 -10.43 21.80 -2.30
CA ASP A 112 -11.87 21.74 -2.56
C ASP A 112 -12.23 20.83 -3.73
N ASN A 113 -11.50 20.93 -4.85
CA ASN A 113 -11.75 20.11 -6.04
C ASN A 113 -11.38 18.64 -5.79
N ALA A 114 -10.22 18.41 -5.17
CA ALA A 114 -9.78 17.06 -4.82
C ALA A 114 -10.73 16.39 -3.82
N LYS A 115 -11.28 17.15 -2.87
CA LYS A 115 -12.27 16.68 -1.91
C LYS A 115 -13.57 16.27 -2.60
N ASP A 116 -14.06 17.06 -3.54
CA ASP A 116 -15.26 16.72 -4.32
C ASP A 116 -15.05 15.45 -5.14
N ASP A 117 -13.88 15.29 -5.75
CA ASP A 117 -13.50 14.10 -6.50
C ASP A 117 -13.37 12.87 -5.62
N ALA A 118 -12.63 12.98 -4.52
CA ALA A 118 -12.49 11.92 -3.54
C ALA A 118 -13.86 11.48 -3.01
N GLN A 119 -14.79 12.41 -2.77
CA GLN A 119 -16.12 12.12 -2.28
C GLN A 119 -16.94 11.22 -3.23
N LYS A 120 -16.76 11.36 -4.56
CA LYS A 120 -17.38 10.47 -5.57
C LYS A 120 -16.98 9.00 -5.32
N PHE A 121 -15.73 8.76 -4.95
CA PHE A 121 -15.19 7.42 -4.73
C PHE A 121 -15.41 6.91 -3.31
N GLN A 122 -15.29 7.76 -2.30
CA GLN A 122 -15.47 7.43 -0.88
C GLN A 122 -16.92 7.10 -0.53
N THR A 123 -17.89 7.54 -1.33
CA THR A 123 -19.31 7.16 -1.17
C THR A 123 -19.67 5.90 -1.96
N SER A 124 -18.87 5.53 -2.97
CA SER A 124 -19.13 4.38 -3.84
C SER A 124 -18.57 3.08 -3.28
N GLY A 125 -19.46 2.08 -3.09
CA GLY A 125 -19.07 0.74 -2.59
C GLY A 125 -18.02 0.01 -3.43
N SER A 126 -17.85 0.39 -4.69
CA SER A 126 -16.85 -0.17 -5.63
C SER A 126 -15.44 0.36 -5.42
N TYR A 127 -15.27 1.44 -4.63
CA TYR A 127 -13.99 2.15 -4.42
C TYR A 127 -13.66 2.37 -2.94
N ARG A 128 -14.62 2.82 -2.14
CA ARG A 128 -14.41 3.24 -0.75
C ARG A 128 -13.85 2.14 0.15
N ASP A 129 -13.11 2.54 1.19
CA ASP A 129 -12.65 1.70 2.29
C ASP A 129 -11.84 0.50 1.77
N ARG A 130 -10.82 0.76 0.95
CA ARG A 130 -9.97 -0.28 0.35
C ARG A 130 -8.50 -0.03 0.61
N ILE A 131 -7.82 -1.12 0.95
CA ILE A 131 -6.37 -1.17 1.14
C ILE A 131 -5.81 -2.39 0.42
N TYR A 132 -4.50 -2.42 0.20
CA TYR A 132 -3.83 -3.45 -0.58
C TYR A 132 -2.88 -4.27 0.27
N GLY A 133 -2.99 -5.59 0.21
CA GLY A 133 -2.17 -6.50 1.00
C GLY A 133 -1.08 -7.16 0.16
N HIS A 134 0.18 -7.05 0.58
CA HIS A 134 1.33 -7.68 -0.05
C HIS A 134 2.05 -8.57 0.98
N ILE A 135 2.51 -9.75 0.55
CA ILE A 135 3.22 -10.70 1.41
C ILE A 135 4.63 -10.84 0.87
N HIS A 136 5.61 -10.60 1.72
CA HIS A 136 7.02 -10.79 1.41
C HIS A 136 7.62 -11.86 2.35
N PRO A 137 7.81 -13.12 1.88
CA PRO A 137 8.43 -14.17 2.67
C PRO A 137 9.87 -13.80 3.06
N VAL A 138 10.29 -14.18 4.27
CA VAL A 138 11.64 -13.97 4.79
C VAL A 138 12.32 -15.31 4.95
N TYR A 139 13.56 -15.42 4.49
CA TYR A 139 14.38 -16.62 4.62
C TYR A 139 15.66 -16.31 5.39
N ALA A 140 15.99 -17.15 6.36
CA ALA A 140 17.24 -17.09 7.10
C ALA A 140 18.02 -18.39 6.87
N GLN A 141 19.27 -18.29 6.43
CA GLN A 141 20.14 -19.44 6.14
C GLN A 141 19.49 -20.48 5.20
N GLY A 142 18.69 -20.02 4.23
CA GLY A 142 17.98 -20.88 3.28
C GLY A 142 16.67 -21.49 3.79
N TYR A 143 16.28 -21.24 5.04
CA TYR A 143 15.03 -21.72 5.62
C TYR A 143 14.02 -20.59 5.77
N LEU A 144 12.74 -20.90 5.55
CA LEU A 144 11.65 -19.95 5.79
C LEU A 144 11.65 -19.52 7.26
N ALA A 145 11.75 -18.22 7.52
CA ALA A 145 11.84 -17.64 8.85
C ALA A 145 10.58 -16.84 9.24
N GLY A 146 9.69 -16.58 8.29
CA GLY A 146 8.47 -15.82 8.50
C GLY A 146 8.05 -15.07 7.24
N ALA A 147 7.25 -14.03 7.41
CA ALA A 147 6.89 -13.12 6.33
C ALA A 147 6.55 -11.72 6.85
N TRP A 148 6.86 -10.72 6.05
CA TRP A 148 6.30 -9.39 6.18
C TRP A 148 4.92 -9.34 5.51
N LEU A 149 3.93 -8.90 6.28
CA LEU A 149 2.57 -8.60 5.84
C LEU A 149 2.45 -7.10 5.67
N GLN A 150 2.50 -6.61 4.44
CA GLN A 150 2.39 -5.19 4.13
C GLN A 150 0.96 -4.81 3.77
N TYR A 151 0.54 -3.65 4.26
CA TYR A 151 -0.75 -3.06 3.96
C TYR A 151 -0.52 -1.65 3.43
N TRP A 152 -0.90 -1.45 2.17
CA TRP A 152 -0.73 -0.20 1.43
C TRP A 152 -2.06 0.50 1.26
N PHE A 153 -2.07 1.81 1.43
CA PHE A 153 -3.26 2.65 1.42
C PHE A 153 -3.08 3.71 0.35
N PHE A 154 -4.07 3.84 -0.54
CA PHE A 154 -4.10 4.93 -1.48
C PHE A 154 -5.13 5.96 -1.01
N TYR A 155 -4.68 7.18 -0.76
CA TYR A 155 -5.55 8.32 -0.60
C TYR A 155 -5.57 9.11 -1.90
N TYR A 156 -6.73 9.67 -2.20
CA TYR A 156 -6.90 10.41 -3.45
C TYR A 156 -6.03 11.69 -3.44
N TYR A 157 -5.82 12.30 -2.27
CA TYR A 157 -5.11 13.56 -2.16
C TYR A 157 -4.58 13.75 -0.72
N ASN A 158 -3.38 14.31 -0.56
CA ASN A 158 -2.77 14.70 0.71
C ASN A 158 -2.92 16.21 0.88
N HIS A 159 -3.55 16.66 1.96
CA HIS A 159 -3.81 18.09 2.19
C HIS A 159 -3.01 18.66 3.35
N PHE A 160 -1.89 18.03 3.68
CA PHE A 160 -1.06 18.48 4.77
C PHE A 160 -0.40 19.82 4.45
N ILE A 161 -0.40 20.77 5.39
CA ILE A 161 0.04 22.15 5.13
C ILE A 161 1.50 22.26 4.64
N PHE A 162 2.35 21.28 4.98
CA PHE A 162 3.74 21.22 4.52
C PHE A 162 3.95 20.24 3.37
N ASP A 163 2.92 19.50 2.96
CA ASP A 163 3.01 18.49 1.90
C ASP A 163 1.65 18.30 1.19
N ASP A 164 1.14 19.37 0.60
CA ASP A 164 -0.14 19.39 -0.12
C ASP A 164 0.05 18.87 -1.55
N HIS A 165 -0.48 17.67 -1.86
CA HIS A 165 -0.29 17.04 -3.16
C HIS A 165 -1.36 16.02 -3.57
N GLU A 166 -1.42 15.80 -4.89
CA GLU A 166 -2.24 14.79 -5.56
C GLU A 166 -1.71 13.39 -5.30
N GLY A 167 -2.64 12.46 -5.09
CA GLY A 167 -2.38 11.07 -4.72
C GLY A 167 -1.52 10.90 -3.48
N ASP A 168 -1.73 9.80 -2.76
CA ASP A 168 -0.87 9.47 -1.63
C ASP A 168 -0.81 7.97 -1.39
N TRP A 169 0.39 7.45 -1.19
CA TRP A 169 0.64 6.05 -0.92
C TRP A 169 1.32 5.90 0.44
N GLU A 170 0.52 5.45 1.40
CA GLU A 170 0.97 5.17 2.76
C GLU A 170 0.99 3.68 3.05
N MET A 171 1.71 3.27 4.10
CA MET A 171 1.76 1.85 4.45
C MET A 171 2.09 1.56 5.92
N ILE A 172 1.67 0.37 6.35
CA ILE A 172 2.18 -0.30 7.56
C ILE A 172 2.54 -1.74 7.25
N GLN A 173 3.45 -2.33 8.02
CA GLN A 173 3.76 -3.75 7.93
C GLN A 173 3.84 -4.45 9.27
N VAL A 174 3.53 -5.75 9.26
CA VAL A 174 3.62 -6.65 10.41
C VAL A 174 4.47 -7.85 10.02
N PHE A 175 5.52 -8.12 10.79
CA PHE A 175 6.26 -9.38 10.64
C PHE A 175 5.56 -10.48 11.44
N VAL A 176 5.32 -11.62 10.80
CA VAL A 176 4.89 -12.85 11.44
C VAL A 176 5.98 -13.92 11.31
N ASP A 177 6.14 -14.72 12.36
CA ASP A 177 7.05 -15.85 12.34
C ASP A 177 6.45 -17.04 11.54
N THR A 178 7.13 -18.18 11.58
CA THR A 178 6.69 -19.41 10.93
C THR A 178 5.43 -20.04 11.55
N HIS A 179 5.05 -19.66 12.76
CA HIS A 179 3.80 -20.07 13.41
C HIS A 179 2.64 -19.13 13.08
N LEU A 180 2.89 -18.10 12.25
CA LEU A 180 1.95 -17.03 11.94
C LEU A 180 1.66 -16.13 13.16
N ASP A 181 2.56 -16.10 14.13
CA ASP A 181 2.47 -15.22 15.29
C ASP A 181 3.19 -13.90 14.99
N PRO A 182 2.51 -12.75 15.18
CA PRO A 182 3.07 -11.45 14.90
C PRO A 182 4.12 -11.07 15.95
N GLN A 183 5.27 -10.59 15.47
CA GLN A 183 6.42 -10.28 16.32
C GLN A 183 6.69 -8.78 16.42
N VAL A 184 6.45 -8.03 15.34
CA VAL A 184 6.68 -6.57 15.27
C VAL A 184 5.74 -5.93 14.26
N ALA A 185 5.32 -4.71 14.54
CA ALA A 185 4.64 -3.82 13.61
C ALA A 185 5.53 -2.60 13.31
N VAL A 186 5.54 -2.14 12.06
CA VAL A 186 6.30 -0.97 11.60
C VAL A 186 5.37 -0.07 10.79
N TYR A 187 5.28 1.20 11.17
CA TYR A 187 4.36 2.17 10.57
C TYR A 187 5.17 3.26 9.85
N ALA A 188 4.80 3.57 8.60
CA ALA A 188 5.39 4.66 7.83
C ALA A 188 4.90 6.03 8.33
N GLN A 189 5.81 6.99 8.39
CA GLN A 189 5.58 8.34 8.91
C GLN A 189 6.43 9.34 8.14
N HIS A 190 5.84 10.19 7.29
CA HIS A 190 6.59 11.17 6.48
C HIS A 190 7.88 10.56 5.87
N ASN A 191 9.04 11.15 6.15
CA ASN A 191 10.36 10.69 5.68
C ASN A 191 10.98 9.55 6.53
N GLY A 192 10.21 8.89 7.38
CA GLY A 192 10.71 7.92 8.34
C GLY A 192 9.69 6.84 8.70
N ASN A 193 9.99 6.13 9.77
CA ASN A 193 9.24 4.98 10.21
C ASN A 193 9.51 4.70 11.70
N SER A 194 8.51 4.12 12.34
CA SER A 194 8.60 3.71 13.75
C SER A 194 8.13 2.28 13.90
N TYR A 195 8.80 1.52 14.77
CA TYR A 195 8.43 0.14 15.06
C TYR A 195 7.97 -0.05 16.50
N CYS A 196 7.17 -1.10 16.67
CA CYS A 196 6.67 -1.55 17.95
C CYS A 196 6.74 -3.08 18.01
N PRO A 197 7.47 -3.67 18.97
CA PRO A 197 7.34 -5.11 19.25
C PRO A 197 5.86 -5.45 19.45
N TRP A 198 5.38 -6.54 18.85
CA TRP A 198 3.95 -6.81 18.80
C TRP A 198 3.31 -6.89 20.19
N VAL A 199 4.05 -7.45 21.16
CA VAL A 199 3.65 -7.54 22.56
C VAL A 199 3.47 -6.17 23.22
N LYS A 200 4.14 -5.13 22.71
CA LYS A 200 4.09 -3.74 23.16
C LYS A 200 3.12 -2.85 22.38
N VAL A 201 2.53 -3.34 21.28
CA VAL A 201 1.53 -2.57 20.51
C VAL A 201 0.40 -2.11 21.45
N PRO A 202 0.22 -0.78 21.64
CA PRO A 202 -0.63 -0.24 22.69
C PRO A 202 -2.10 -0.63 22.55
N GLU A 203 -2.61 -0.63 21.31
CA GLU A 203 -3.99 -1.00 21.03
C GLU A 203 -4.10 -2.06 19.92
N LYS A 204 -4.79 -3.14 20.27
CA LYS A 204 -5.16 -4.23 19.35
C LYS A 204 -6.65 -4.51 19.50
N LEU A 205 -7.39 -4.49 18.39
CA LEU A 205 -8.80 -4.84 18.34
C LEU A 205 -8.99 -6.19 17.66
N ARG A 206 -9.47 -7.19 18.42
CA ARG A 206 -9.63 -8.58 17.94
C ARG A 206 -8.34 -9.14 17.31
N GLY A 207 -7.19 -8.86 17.93
CA GLY A 207 -5.88 -9.31 17.47
C GLY A 207 -5.30 -8.53 16.28
N ARG A 208 -5.93 -7.42 15.87
CA ARG A 208 -5.47 -6.55 14.78
C ARG A 208 -4.90 -5.27 15.37
N ALA A 209 -3.73 -4.84 14.91
CA ALA A 209 -3.14 -3.58 15.37
C ALA A 209 -4.04 -2.40 14.94
N VAL A 210 -4.20 -1.44 15.84
CA VAL A 210 -4.87 -0.18 15.51
C VAL A 210 -3.85 0.77 14.89
N VAL A 211 -4.25 1.43 13.82
CA VAL A 211 -3.49 2.49 13.16
C VAL A 211 -4.27 3.78 13.34
N TYR A 212 -3.65 4.76 13.97
CA TYR A 212 -4.15 6.12 14.05
C TYR A 212 -3.59 6.91 12.88
N VAL A 213 -4.46 7.36 11.99
CA VAL A 213 -4.09 8.05 10.75
C VAL A 213 -4.17 9.55 10.98
N ALA A 214 -3.06 10.23 10.78
CA ALA A 214 -2.97 11.68 10.96
C ALA A 214 -3.81 12.43 9.93
N VAL A 215 -4.47 13.49 10.40
CA VAL A 215 -5.29 14.35 9.54
C VAL A 215 -4.42 15.02 8.48
N GLY A 216 -4.81 14.86 7.22
CA GLY A 216 -4.18 15.52 6.07
C GLY A 216 -2.92 14.84 5.56
N SER A 217 -1.98 14.49 6.46
CA SER A 217 -0.71 13.85 6.09
C SER A 217 -0.81 12.35 5.86
N HIS A 218 -1.84 11.71 6.43
CA HIS A 218 -2.07 10.27 6.45
C HIS A 218 -0.99 9.39 7.12
N ALA A 219 0.01 10.00 7.75
CA ALA A 219 1.04 9.26 8.47
C ALA A 219 0.43 8.35 9.54
N SER A 220 1.07 7.20 9.75
CA SER A 220 0.54 6.12 10.58
C SER A 220 1.17 6.09 11.97
N TYR A 221 0.33 6.16 13.01
CA TYR A 221 0.75 6.22 14.41
C TYR A 221 0.15 5.09 15.25
N PHE A 222 0.88 4.68 16.30
CA PHE A 222 0.44 3.64 17.23
C PHE A 222 -0.61 4.13 18.25
N LYS A 223 -0.84 5.45 18.33
CA LYS A 223 -1.71 6.07 19.33
C LYS A 223 -2.30 7.38 18.82
N SER A 224 -3.45 7.77 19.36
CA SER A 224 -4.01 9.11 19.23
C SER A 224 -3.18 10.16 19.97
N GLY A 225 -3.17 11.37 19.44
CA GLY A 225 -2.58 12.57 20.05
C GLY A 225 -1.81 13.40 19.03
N ASP A 226 -0.97 14.28 19.58
CA ASP A 226 -0.02 15.07 18.81
C ASP A 226 1.29 14.30 18.64
N HIS A 227 1.80 14.29 17.40
CA HIS A 227 3.00 13.57 17.00
C HIS A 227 4.00 14.53 16.38
N SER A 228 5.01 14.89 17.17
CA SER A 228 6.05 15.81 16.72
C SER A 228 7.01 15.16 15.74
N PHE A 229 7.26 15.82 14.61
CA PHE A 229 8.25 15.43 13.61
C PHE A 229 9.10 16.64 13.17
N PHE A 230 10.04 16.44 12.25
CA PHE A 230 11.06 17.44 11.88
C PHE A 230 11.72 18.12 13.10
N HIS A 231 12.14 17.33 14.09
CA HIS A 231 12.76 17.81 15.33
C HIS A 231 11.88 18.80 16.13
N GLY A 232 10.55 18.66 16.06
CA GLY A 232 9.59 19.49 16.80
C GLY A 232 9.15 20.76 16.10
N LEU A 233 9.46 20.89 14.81
CA LEU A 233 9.05 22.04 13.99
C LEU A 233 7.62 21.90 13.43
N ALA A 234 7.10 20.67 13.39
CA ALA A 234 5.74 20.39 12.94
C ALA A 234 5.15 19.22 13.75
N ASN A 235 3.83 19.18 13.84
CA ASN A 235 3.09 18.13 14.53
C ASN A 235 1.97 17.60 13.64
N ASP A 236 1.84 16.28 13.63
CA ASP A 236 0.66 15.59 13.15
C ASP A 236 -0.34 15.44 14.30
N HIS A 237 -1.62 15.39 13.95
CA HIS A 237 -2.69 15.20 14.93
C HIS A 237 -3.54 13.98 14.57
N THR A 238 -3.86 13.19 15.59
CA THR A 238 -4.70 12.00 15.48
C THR A 238 -5.70 11.90 16.63
N ASP A 239 -6.98 12.17 16.41
CA ASP A 239 -7.99 11.91 17.45
C ASP A 239 -8.54 10.45 17.43
N GLY A 240 -8.49 9.80 16.28
CA GLY A 240 -8.95 8.42 16.07
C GLY A 240 -10.46 8.19 16.27
N SER A 241 -11.28 9.23 16.16
CA SER A 241 -12.72 9.21 16.42
C SER A 241 -13.51 8.49 15.34
N VAL A 242 -12.98 8.38 14.12
CA VAL A 242 -13.67 7.80 12.97
C VAL A 242 -13.07 6.44 12.65
N THR A 243 -13.88 5.37 12.72
CA THR A 243 -13.47 4.03 12.25
C THR A 243 -14.23 3.66 10.98
N ARG A 244 -13.51 3.22 9.94
CA ARG A 244 -14.10 2.78 8.66
C ARG A 244 -14.07 1.24 8.52
N PRO A 245 -15.05 0.62 7.85
CA PRO A 245 -15.07 -0.83 7.60
C PRO A 245 -14.14 -1.24 6.45
N ILE A 246 -12.84 -1.02 6.64
CA ILE A 246 -11.80 -1.28 5.64
C ILE A 246 -11.84 -2.73 5.14
N LYS A 247 -11.69 -2.90 3.81
CA LYS A 247 -11.56 -4.21 3.15
C LYS A 247 -10.22 -4.33 2.44
N LEU A 248 -9.62 -5.53 2.54
CA LEU A 248 -8.35 -5.86 1.91
C LEU A 248 -8.53 -6.31 0.45
N ILE A 249 -7.70 -5.78 -0.43
CA ILE A 249 -7.44 -6.31 -1.77
C ILE A 249 -6.07 -6.96 -1.74
N ARG A 250 -6.02 -8.30 -1.76
CA ARG A 250 -4.74 -9.01 -1.78
C ARG A 250 -4.08 -8.88 -3.16
N LEU A 251 -2.84 -8.38 -3.17
CA LEU A 251 -1.95 -8.44 -4.31
C LEU A 251 -1.31 -9.83 -4.37
N GLY A 252 -1.73 -10.63 -5.36
CA GLY A 252 -1.22 -11.98 -5.55
C GLY A 252 0.16 -12.00 -6.23
N ASN A 253 0.72 -13.20 -6.38
CA ASN A 253 2.02 -13.41 -7.05
C ASN A 253 1.99 -12.98 -8.53
N LYS A 254 0.84 -13.15 -9.18
CA LYS A 254 0.53 -12.51 -10.46
C LYS A 254 0.01 -11.10 -10.17
N ARG A 255 0.94 -10.19 -9.89
CA ARG A 255 0.63 -8.81 -9.52
C ARG A 255 -0.09 -8.12 -10.69
N PRO A 256 -1.07 -7.24 -10.43
CA PRO A 256 -1.62 -6.36 -11.46
C PRO A 256 -0.53 -5.49 -12.10
N HIS A 257 -0.62 -5.25 -13.41
CA HIS A 257 0.38 -4.47 -14.16
C HIS A 257 0.62 -3.06 -13.59
N TRP A 258 -0.41 -2.41 -13.05
CA TRP A 258 -0.32 -1.06 -12.49
C TRP A 258 0.66 -0.95 -11.31
N ILE A 259 0.95 -2.06 -10.62
CA ILE A 259 1.96 -2.08 -9.54
C ILE A 259 3.35 -1.79 -10.10
N ASN A 260 3.61 -2.11 -11.36
CA ASN A 260 4.89 -1.89 -12.02
C ASN A 260 4.93 -0.58 -12.81
N TRP A 261 3.86 0.22 -12.81
CA TRP A 261 3.82 1.45 -13.58
C TRP A 261 4.74 2.50 -12.94
N PRO A 262 5.77 2.99 -13.66
CA PRO A 262 6.81 3.84 -13.10
C PRO A 262 6.44 5.33 -13.04
N GLY A 263 5.27 5.70 -13.56
CA GLY A 263 4.80 7.07 -13.52
C GLY A 263 4.33 7.50 -12.13
N SER A 264 3.95 8.78 -12.04
CA SER A 264 3.54 9.41 -10.79
C SER A 264 2.03 9.36 -10.58
N TRP A 265 1.62 9.05 -9.35
CA TRP A 265 0.24 9.01 -8.88
C TRP A 265 -0.15 10.40 -8.38
N GLY A 266 -0.40 11.32 -9.32
CA GLY A 266 -0.52 12.75 -9.05
C GLY A 266 0.51 13.55 -9.87
N ALA A 267 0.14 14.75 -10.30
CA ALA A 267 0.96 15.66 -11.08
C ALA A 267 1.55 16.82 -10.27
N SER A 268 0.96 17.18 -9.13
CA SER A 268 1.47 18.27 -8.28
C SER A 268 2.77 17.89 -7.56
N LYS A 269 2.98 16.60 -7.30
CA LYS A 269 4.24 16.03 -6.80
C LYS A 269 4.43 14.64 -7.42
N ARG A 270 5.68 14.24 -7.64
CA ARG A 270 6.02 12.92 -8.22
C ARG A 270 5.86 11.79 -7.21
N VAL A 271 4.63 11.54 -6.77
CA VAL A 271 4.28 10.45 -5.85
C VAL A 271 4.44 9.13 -6.57
N SER A 272 5.36 8.28 -6.11
CA SER A 272 5.62 7.00 -6.72
C SER A 272 4.63 5.93 -6.26
N GLY A 273 4.33 4.97 -7.13
CA GLY A 273 3.48 3.84 -6.78
C GLY A 273 4.17 2.86 -5.81
N PRO A 274 3.43 1.96 -5.13
CA PRO A 274 3.92 1.16 -4.01
C PRO A 274 5.22 0.41 -4.26
N LYS A 275 5.41 -0.15 -5.46
CA LYS A 275 6.62 -0.92 -5.80
C LYS A 275 7.90 -0.09 -5.84
N PHE A 276 7.78 1.21 -6.05
CA PHE A 276 8.91 2.13 -6.18
C PHE A 276 9.34 2.73 -4.84
N HIS A 277 8.73 2.26 -3.75
CA HIS A 277 9.15 2.54 -2.39
C HIS A 277 10.07 1.40 -1.93
N GLY A 278 11.23 1.72 -1.34
CA GLY A 278 12.25 0.71 -0.99
C GLY A 278 11.72 -0.42 -0.11
N GLN A 279 10.81 -0.10 0.81
CA GLN A 279 10.18 -1.07 1.71
C GLN A 279 9.35 -2.14 1.00
N TRP A 280 8.94 -1.94 -0.26
CA TRP A 280 8.20 -2.94 -1.02
C TRP A 280 9.02 -4.20 -1.29
N ASP A 281 10.28 -4.03 -1.71
CA ASP A 281 11.20 -5.13 -2.04
C ASP A 281 12.17 -5.44 -0.89
N ASP A 282 12.46 -4.47 0.00
CA ASP A 282 13.25 -4.68 1.22
C ASP A 282 12.51 -4.24 2.49
N PRO A 283 11.45 -4.96 2.89
CA PRO A 283 10.72 -4.66 4.10
C PRO A 283 11.55 -4.84 5.38
N GLN A 284 12.62 -5.64 5.32
CA GLN A 284 13.50 -5.87 6.46
C GLN A 284 14.36 -4.63 6.72
N GLN A 285 14.95 -4.03 5.69
CA GLN A 285 15.70 -2.77 5.83
C GLN A 285 14.80 -1.65 6.37
N PHE A 286 13.55 -1.56 5.92
CA PHE A 286 12.59 -0.58 6.46
C PHE A 286 12.33 -0.75 7.96
N TYR A 287 12.38 -1.97 8.48
CA TYR A 287 12.33 -2.21 9.92
C TYR A 287 13.65 -1.84 10.62
N GLU A 288 14.79 -2.17 10.03
CA GLU A 288 16.11 -1.90 10.61
C GLU A 288 16.43 -0.40 10.69
N ASP A 289 15.89 0.40 9.77
CA ASP A 289 15.98 1.86 9.79
C ASP A 289 15.00 2.51 10.78
N ALA A 290 14.03 1.74 11.31
CA ALA A 290 12.98 2.26 12.18
C ALA A 290 13.45 2.51 13.61
N SER A 291 12.92 3.58 14.19
CA SER A 291 13.11 3.88 15.60
C SER A 291 12.05 3.19 16.46
N LEU A 292 12.42 2.76 17.67
CA LEU A 292 11.44 2.24 18.63
C LEU A 292 10.49 3.37 19.03
N ASP A 293 9.21 3.18 18.72
CA ASP A 293 8.17 4.15 19.04
C ASP A 293 8.10 4.42 20.54
N GLY A 294 7.94 5.71 20.91
CA GLY A 294 7.89 6.15 22.30
C GLY A 294 6.78 5.50 23.11
N ASP A 295 5.63 5.24 22.49
CA ASP A 295 4.48 4.60 23.13
C ASP A 295 4.67 3.09 23.33
N CYS A 296 5.70 2.50 22.70
CA CYS A 296 6.01 1.07 22.79
C CYS A 296 7.10 0.73 23.80
N LYS A 297 7.64 1.73 24.51
CA LYS A 297 8.73 1.57 25.49
C LYS A 297 8.28 1.04 26.86
N LYS A 298 6.98 0.99 27.14
CA LYS A 298 6.43 0.62 28.46
C LYS A 298 5.98 -0.83 28.50
#